data_AF-A0A2G8KLS7-F1
#
_entry.id   AF-A0A2G8KLS7-F1
#
_cell.length_a   1.000
_cell.length_b   1.000
_cell.length_c   1.000
_cell.angle_alpha   90.00
_cell.angle_beta   90.00
_cell.angle_gamma   90.00
#
_symmetry.space_group_name_H-M   'P 1'
#
loop_
_entity.id
_entity.type
_entity.pdbx_description
1 polymer ?
#
loop_
_entity_poly.entity_id
_entity_poly.type
_entity_poly.pdbx_seq_one_letter_code
_entity_poly.pdbx_strand_id
1 'polypeptide(L)'
;MTLKQAAGQRFLITDKSLTYRDVCKQLYDEFHDQGYSPSLRLAPRLVIRLMSLFDNAARSMNLVWGVVTTYDNSKMKNVLGIQPRDCRQGLIDMAYSLIENGYIEKSPKFKGRKTS
;
A
#
# COMPACT_ATOMS: atom_id res chain seq x y z
N MET A 1 -31.14 -4.73 -4.57
CA MET A 1 -31.27 -6.17 -4.25
C MET A 1 -30.31 -6.48 -3.12
N THR A 2 -30.79 -6.94 -1.97
CA THR A 2 -29.95 -7.35 -0.83
C THR A 2 -29.89 -8.88 -0.78
N LEU A 3 -28.67 -9.43 -0.76
CA LEU A 3 -28.46 -10.88 -0.58
C LEU A 3 -28.87 -11.27 0.84
N LYS A 4 -29.79 -12.23 0.99
CA LYS A 4 -30.23 -12.72 2.31
C LYS A 4 -29.06 -13.26 3.15
N GLN A 5 -28.05 -13.80 2.50
CA GLN A 5 -26.82 -14.32 3.13
C GLN A 5 -25.90 -13.21 3.66
N ALA A 6 -26.08 -11.96 3.22
CA ALA A 6 -25.30 -10.81 3.66
C ALA A 6 -25.94 -10.05 4.84
N ALA A 7 -27.20 -10.34 5.18
CA ALA A 7 -27.90 -9.67 6.28
C ALA A 7 -27.26 -10.04 7.63
N GLY A 8 -26.83 -9.04 8.40
CA GLY A 8 -26.25 -9.21 9.73
C GLY A 8 -24.76 -9.59 9.76
N GLN A 9 -24.09 -9.75 8.61
CA GLN A 9 -22.66 -10.07 8.55
C GLN A 9 -21.81 -8.82 8.26
N ARG A 10 -20.64 -8.71 8.91
CA ARG A 10 -19.61 -7.72 8.58
C ARG A 10 -18.68 -8.32 7.53
N PHE A 11 -18.55 -7.64 6.40
CA PHE A 11 -17.65 -8.02 5.32
C PHE A 11 -16.44 -7.10 5.31
N LEU A 12 -15.26 -7.69 5.18
CA LEU A 12 -14.03 -6.97 4.90
C LEU A 12 -13.72 -7.15 3.41
N ILE A 13 -13.60 -6.04 2.69
CA ILE A 13 -13.22 -6.04 1.28
C ILE A 13 -11.72 -5.82 1.22
N THR A 14 -10.96 -6.88 0.97
CA THR A 14 -9.50 -6.82 0.88
C THR A 14 -8.99 -7.95 -0.03
N ASP A 15 -7.97 -7.65 -0.85
CA ASP A 15 -7.27 -8.67 -1.62
C ASP A 15 -6.26 -9.40 -0.73
N LYS A 16 -5.21 -8.68 -0.33
CA LYS A 16 -4.07 -9.19 0.44
C LYS A 16 -3.67 -8.19 1.50
N SER A 17 -3.10 -8.72 2.57
CA SER A 17 -2.35 -7.91 3.53
C SER A 17 -0.97 -7.63 2.97
N LEU A 18 -0.63 -6.35 2.82
CA LEU A 18 0.69 -5.90 2.42
C LEU A 18 1.35 -5.26 3.62
N THR A 19 2.60 -5.63 3.90
CA THR A 19 3.40 -4.89 4.87
C THR A 19 3.93 -3.61 4.23
N TYR A 20 4.27 -2.60 5.05
CA TYR A 20 4.96 -1.40 4.56
C TYR A 20 6.24 -1.74 3.78
N ARG A 21 6.94 -2.80 4.17
CA ARG A 21 8.13 -3.28 3.47
C ARG A 21 7.79 -3.79 2.07
N ASP A 22 6.69 -4.52 1.92
CA ASP A 22 6.25 -5.02 0.61
C ASP A 22 5.87 -3.88 -0.33
N VAL A 23 5.19 -2.86 0.21
CA VAL A 23 4.85 -1.63 -0.53
C VAL A 23 6.13 -0.94 -1.02
N CYS A 24 7.09 -0.67 -0.13
CA CYS A 24 8.35 -0.04 -0.52
C CYS A 24 9.13 -0.87 -1.53
N LYS A 25 9.13 -2.21 -1.40
CA LYS A 25 9.77 -3.12 -2.35
C LYS A 25 9.12 -3.06 -3.72
N GLN A 26 7.79 -3.10 -3.79
CA GLN A 26 7.04 -3.01 -5.05
C GLN A 26 7.32 -1.68 -5.77
N LEU A 27 7.38 -0.57 -5.02
CA LEU A 27 7.73 0.73 -5.58
C LEU A 27 9.21 0.79 -6.02
N TYR A 28 10.12 0.18 -5.27
CA TYR A 28 11.53 0.11 -5.64
C TYR A 28 11.70 -0.67 -6.95
N ASP A 29 11.13 -1.87 -7.03
CA ASP A 29 11.22 -2.73 -8.22
C ASP A 29 10.69 -2.02 -9.49
N GLU A 30 9.66 -1.18 -9.36
CA GLU A 30 9.05 -0.47 -10.50
C GLU A 30 9.76 0.83 -10.88
N PHE A 31 10.15 1.64 -9.89
CA PHE A 31 10.59 3.02 -10.09
C PHE A 31 12.10 3.23 -9.93
N HIS A 32 12.87 2.23 -9.46
CA HIS A 32 14.32 2.34 -9.33
C HIS A 32 15.01 2.69 -10.66
N ASP A 33 14.66 1.98 -11.72
CA ASP A 33 15.17 2.23 -13.08
C ASP A 33 14.74 3.58 -13.66
N GLN A 34 13.68 4.17 -13.09
CA GLN A 34 13.10 5.45 -13.52
C GLN A 34 13.68 6.63 -12.73
N GLY A 35 14.70 6.39 -11.90
CA GLY A 35 15.42 7.42 -11.17
C GLY A 35 14.77 7.82 -9.84
N TYR A 36 13.89 6.98 -9.29
CA TYR A 36 13.41 7.12 -7.92
C TYR A 36 14.14 6.13 -7.01
N SER A 37 14.43 6.53 -5.78
CA SER A 37 15.06 5.63 -4.80
C SER A 37 14.20 5.50 -3.54
N PRO A 38 13.10 4.72 -3.59
CA PRO A 38 12.34 4.39 -2.39
C PRO A 38 13.27 3.74 -1.36
N SER A 39 13.29 4.26 -0.13
CA SER A 39 14.14 3.70 0.92
C SER A 39 13.60 2.36 1.40
N LEU A 40 14.38 1.29 1.23
CA LEU A 40 14.08 -0.06 1.75
C LEU A 40 14.64 -0.30 3.16
N ARG A 41 15.35 0.68 3.72
CA ARG A 41 15.99 0.56 5.03
C ARG A 41 14.94 0.65 6.12
N LEU A 42 15.03 -0.27 7.09
CA LEU A 42 14.24 -0.21 8.30
C LEU A 42 14.87 0.81 9.25
N ALA A 43 14.10 1.84 9.61
CA ALA A 43 14.52 2.76 10.65
C ALA A 43 14.59 2.04 12.01
N PRO A 44 15.64 2.25 12.82
CA PRO A 44 15.68 1.71 14.17
C PRO A 44 14.51 2.24 15.00
N ARG A 45 13.89 1.37 15.80
CA ARG A 45 12.72 1.72 16.63
C ARG A 45 12.96 2.94 17.54
N LEU A 46 14.18 3.10 18.05
CA LEU A 46 14.56 4.24 18.89
C LEU A 46 14.41 5.57 18.15
N VAL A 47 14.81 5.62 16.87
CA VAL A 47 14.72 6.82 16.04
C VAL A 47 13.26 7.19 15.78
N ILE A 48 12.43 6.21 15.41
CA ILE A 48 10.99 6.43 15.18
C ILE A 48 10.28 6.87 16.45
N ARG A 49 10.64 6.29 17.61
CA ARG A 49 10.11 6.71 18.91
C ARG A 49 10.48 8.16 19.23
N LEU A 50 11.71 8.58 18.97
CA LEU A 50 12.13 9.97 19.15
C LEU A 50 11.40 10.91 18.18
N MET A 51 11.31 10.54 16.90
CA MET A 51 10.59 11.32 15.89
C MET A 51 9.09 11.43 16.17
N SER A 52 8.48 10.42 16.80
CA SER A 52 7.05 10.42 17.14
C SER A 52 6.63 11.54 18.10
N LEU A 53 7.58 12.16 18.79
CA LEU A 53 7.32 13.31 19.67
C LEU A 53 7.16 14.61 18.88
N PHE A 54 7.72 14.68 17.67
CA PHE A 54 7.77 15.89 16.85
C PHE A 54 6.92 15.79 15.58
N ASP A 55 6.66 14.57 15.09
CA ASP A 55 5.95 14.33 13.83
C ASP A 55 4.75 13.39 14.00
N ASN A 56 3.59 13.83 13.52
CA ASN A 56 2.32 13.09 13.62
C ASN A 56 2.29 11.82 12.76
N ALA A 57 2.97 11.82 11.61
CA ALA A 57 3.11 10.63 10.77
C ALA A 57 4.02 9.60 11.46
N ALA A 58 5.13 10.03 12.05
CA ALA A 58 6.00 9.16 12.86
C ALA A 58 5.27 8.58 14.08
N ARG A 59 4.38 9.36 14.72
CA ARG A 59 3.52 8.87 15.80
C ARG A 59 2.56 7.78 15.35
N SER A 60 1.94 7.95 14.19
CA SER A 60 1.04 6.96 13.59
C SER A 60 1.80 5.69 13.23
N MET A 61 2.97 5.82 12.61
CA MET A 61 3.86 4.70 12.30
C MET A 61 4.32 3.93 13.55
N ASN A 62 4.60 4.63 14.64
CA ASN A 62 5.02 4.00 15.90
C ASN A 62 3.91 3.13 16.52
N LEU A 63 2.63 3.49 16.33
CA LEU A 63 1.48 2.71 16.84
C LEU A 63 1.28 1.39 16.10
N VAL A 64 1.49 1.39 14.78
CA VAL A 64 1.35 0.20 13.92
C VAL A 64 2.66 -0.58 13.76
N TRP A 65 3.73 -0.14 14.42
CA TRP A 65 5.07 -0.72 14.27
C TRP A 65 5.11 -2.20 14.67
N GLY A 66 5.46 -3.07 13.73
CA GLY A 66 5.57 -4.52 13.96
C GLY A 66 4.23 -5.26 13.95
N VAL A 67 3.12 -4.59 13.66
CA VAL A 67 1.82 -5.23 13.49
C VAL A 67 1.71 -5.80 12.08
N VAL A 68 1.62 -7.12 11.96
CA VAL A 68 1.31 -7.80 10.70
C VAL A 68 -0.17 -8.15 10.73
N THR A 69 -0.98 -7.42 9.97
CA THR A 69 -2.41 -7.66 9.95
C THR A 69 -2.77 -8.61 8.84
N THR A 70 -2.96 -9.90 9.17
CA THR A 70 -3.47 -10.90 8.24
C THR A 70 -4.98 -10.90 8.23
N TYR A 71 -5.59 -10.93 7.06
CA TYR A 71 -7.04 -10.95 6.89
C TYR A 71 -7.47 -12.10 5.99
N ASP A 72 -8.59 -12.73 6.35
CA ASP A 72 -9.24 -13.74 5.51
C ASP A 72 -10.29 -13.09 4.61
N ASN A 73 -10.14 -13.26 3.30
CA ASN A 73 -11.02 -12.72 2.26
C ASN A 73 -12.05 -13.74 1.74
N SER A 74 -12.12 -14.92 2.36
CA SER A 74 -13.01 -16.02 1.92
C SER A 74 -14.48 -15.62 1.93
N LYS A 75 -14.94 -14.84 2.93
CA LYS A 75 -16.34 -14.38 2.99
C LYS A 75 -16.71 -13.43 1.85
N MET A 76 -15.79 -12.57 1.43
CA MET A 76 -16.02 -11.65 0.33
C MET A 76 -16.20 -12.42 -0.99
N LYS A 77 -15.31 -13.38 -1.26
CA LYS A 77 -15.37 -14.19 -2.49
C LYS A 77 -16.61 -15.08 -2.53
N ASN A 78 -16.90 -15.76 -1.42
CA ASN A 78 -17.95 -16.78 -1.39
C ASN A 78 -19.37 -16.21 -1.24
N VAL A 79 -19.53 -15.09 -0.54
CA VAL A 79 -20.86 -14.51 -0.27
C VAL A 79 -21.21 -13.37 -1.22
N LEU A 80 -20.24 -12.52 -1.56
CA LEU A 80 -20.46 -11.34 -2.41
C LEU A 80 -20.10 -11.59 -3.87
N GLY A 81 -19.38 -12.67 -4.19
CA GLY A 81 -18.92 -12.96 -5.56
C GLY A 81 -17.91 -11.94 -6.10
N ILE A 82 -17.35 -11.09 -5.24
CA ILE A 82 -16.42 -10.03 -5.65
C ILE A 82 -15.02 -10.62 -5.79
N GLN A 83 -14.44 -10.51 -6.98
CA GLN A 83 -13.02 -10.76 -7.20
C GLN A 83 -12.24 -9.45 -7.01
N PRO A 84 -11.35 -9.37 -6.02
CA PRO A 84 -10.59 -8.17 -5.79
C PRO A 84 -9.52 -7.98 -6.88
N ARG A 85 -9.29 -6.74 -7.29
CA ARG A 85 -8.17 -6.37 -8.16
C ARG A 85 -6.86 -6.49 -7.36
N ASP A 86 -5.78 -6.90 -8.03
CA ASP A 86 -4.47 -7.02 -7.40
C ASP A 86 -4.04 -5.69 -6.76
N CYS A 87 -3.80 -5.72 -5.44
CA CYS A 87 -3.34 -4.55 -4.69
C CYS A 87 -2.04 -3.96 -5.25
N ARG A 88 -1.14 -4.79 -5.81
CA ARG A 88 0.11 -4.29 -6.42
C ARG A 88 -0.20 -3.35 -7.59
N GLN A 89 -1.15 -3.72 -8.44
CA GLN A 89 -1.51 -2.93 -9.60
C GLN A 89 -2.10 -1.57 -9.17
N GLY A 90 -2.98 -1.57 -8.16
CA GLY A 90 -3.56 -0.33 -7.62
C GLY A 90 -2.50 0.60 -7.01
N LEU A 91 -1.52 0.05 -6.29
CA LEU A 91 -0.40 0.81 -5.74
C LEU A 91 0.44 1.48 -6.83
N ILE A 92 0.78 0.73 -7.88
CA ILE A 92 1.57 1.23 -9.02
C ILE A 92 0.78 2.29 -9.79
N ASP A 93 -0.51 2.03 -10.06
CA ASP A 93 -1.42 2.97 -10.73
C ASP A 93 -1.49 4.30 -9.97
N MET A 94 -1.61 4.23 -8.63
CA MET A 94 -1.61 5.42 -7.76
C MET A 94 -0.28 6.17 -7.82
N ALA A 95 0.86 5.47 -7.74
CA ALA A 95 2.18 6.09 -7.80
C ALA A 95 2.41 6.83 -9.13
N TYR A 96 2.00 6.21 -10.25
CA TYR A 96 2.03 6.88 -11.57
C TYR A 96 1.16 8.13 -11.58
N SER A 97 -0.07 8.06 -11.08
CA SER A 97 -0.97 9.22 -11.01
C SER A 97 -0.38 10.38 -10.19
N LEU A 98 0.29 10.08 -9.06
CA LEU A 98 0.93 11.11 -8.23
C LEU A 98 2.09 11.81 -8.96
N ILE A 99 2.90 11.06 -9.71
CA ILE A 99 4.01 11.61 -10.49
C ILE A 99 3.47 12.41 -11.68
N GLU A 100 2.51 11.86 -12.42
CA GLU A 100 1.94 12.49 -13.62
C GLU A 100 1.23 13.81 -13.31
N ASN A 101 0.46 13.84 -12.23
CA ASN A 101 -0.27 15.02 -11.74
C ASN A 101 0.63 16.03 -10.98
N GLY A 102 1.92 15.72 -10.79
CA GLY A 102 2.88 16.67 -10.22
C GLY A 102 2.88 16.77 -8.69
N TYR A 103 2.24 15.84 -7.97
CA TYR A 103 2.37 15.74 -6.52
C TYR A 103 3.75 15.22 -6.09
N ILE A 104 4.44 14.51 -6.99
CA ILE A 104 5.81 14.05 -6.82
C ILE A 104 6.65 14.62 -7.97
N GLU A 105 7.85 15.12 -7.66
CA GLU A 105 8.77 15.63 -8.67
C GLU A 105 9.09 14.56 -9.73
N LYS A 106 9.02 14.95 -11.00
CA LYS A 106 9.35 14.08 -12.12
C LYS A 106 10.87 13.94 -12.22
N SER A 107 11.36 12.72 -12.03
CA SER A 107 12.78 12.43 -12.24
C SER A 107 13.14 12.61 -13.74
N PRO A 108 14.33 13.12 -14.09
CA PRO A 108 14.77 13.23 -15.48
C PRO A 108 14.82 11.87 -16.22
N LYS A 109 14.88 10.76 -15.48
CA LYS A 109 14.90 9.39 -16.01
C LYS A 109 13.51 8.73 -16.03
N PHE A 110 12.46 9.47 -15.68
CA PHE A 110 11.09 8.95 -15.65
C PHE A 110 10.62 8.65 -17.08
N LYS A 111 10.29 7.38 -17.34
CA LYS A 111 9.89 6.91 -18.68
C LYS A 111 8.37 6.76 -18.83
N GLY A 112 7.60 7.10 -17.79
CA GLY A 112 6.17 6.86 -17.74
C GLY A 112 5.84 5.38 -17.49
N ARG A 113 4.57 5.04 -17.61
CA ARG A 113 4.09 3.68 -17.42
C ARG A 113 4.68 2.75 -18.47
N LYS A 114 5.39 1.70 -18.05
CA LYS A 114 5.80 0.62 -18.95
C LYS A 114 4.53 -0.11 -19.40
N THR A 115 4.00 0.22 -20.56
CA THR A 115 2.97 -0.60 -21.23
C THR A 115 3.65 -1.87 -21.71
N SER A 116 3.40 -2.98 -21.00
CA SER A 116 3.54 -4.34 -21.55
C SER A 116 2.27 -4.74 -22.26
#